data_AF-W5SBZ8-F1
#
_entry.id   AF-W5SBZ8-F1
#
_cell.length_a   1.000
_cell.length_b   1.000
_cell.length_c   1.000
_cell.angle_alpha   90.00
_cell.angle_beta   90.00
_cell.angle_gamma   90.00
#
_symmetry.space_group_name_H-M   'P 1'
#
loop_
_entity.id
_entity.type
_entity.pdbx_description
1 polymer ?
#
loop_
_entity_poly.entity_id
_entity_poly.type
_entity_poly.pdbx_seq_one_letter_code
_entity_poly.pdbx_strand_id
1 'polypeptide(L)'
;MYEKNINNFIIGNSQKSLKINVLGQFEKIASMLRVPFTPKFSNTSYFEIDSLRVNLYGGDKASDFERFRGSNSALIYVNEATTLHKETLIECLKRLRVGMETIIFDTNPDSPEHFFKTDYIDNKKTYATYNFTTYDNELISKEFIKSQEEIYKDMPTYKARVLLGEWVASYDSIFTNINLTSNHEFKAPIAYLDPAYSIGGDNTAL
;
A
#
# COMPACT_ATOMS: atom_id res chain seq x y z
N MET A 1 4.92 -12.54 24.79
CA MET A 1 4.14 -11.61 25.62
C MET A 1 4.63 -10.21 25.28
N TYR A 2 3.79 -9.34 24.71
CA TYR A 2 4.20 -7.99 24.30
C TYR A 2 4.47 -7.14 25.56
N GLU A 3 5.65 -6.54 25.68
CA GLU A 3 5.96 -5.67 26.82
C GLU A 3 5.16 -4.36 26.76
N LYS A 4 4.83 -3.82 27.94
CA LYS A 4 3.96 -2.66 28.11
C LYS A 4 4.54 -1.35 27.56
N ASN A 5 5.85 -1.30 27.28
CA ASN A 5 6.57 -0.12 26.76
C ASN A 5 6.88 -0.21 25.26
N ILE A 6 6.27 -1.14 24.53
CA ILE A 6 6.48 -1.31 23.09
C ILE A 6 5.44 -0.50 22.32
N ASN A 7 5.89 0.24 21.30
CA ASN A 7 5.01 0.92 20.37
C ASN A 7 4.58 -0.04 19.25
N ASN A 8 3.53 -0.82 19.47
CA ASN A 8 2.89 -1.56 18.37
C ASN A 8 1.94 -0.62 17.64
N PHE A 9 1.95 -0.65 16.31
CA PHE A 9 1.17 0.32 15.54
C PHE A 9 0.70 -0.16 14.19
N ILE A 10 -0.36 0.50 13.72
CA ILE A 10 -0.84 0.47 12.35
C ILE A 10 -0.47 1.80 11.69
N ILE A 11 0.06 1.72 10.48
CA ILE A 11 0.28 2.88 9.61
C ILE A 11 -0.43 2.68 8.29
N GLY A 12 -1.00 3.75 7.76
CA GLY A 12 -1.55 3.80 6.41
C GLY A 12 -1.48 5.23 5.91
N ASN A 13 -1.99 5.49 4.70
CA ASN A 13 -1.84 6.80 4.06
C ASN A 13 -2.31 7.94 4.99
N SER A 14 -3.48 7.80 5.62
CA SER A 14 -3.92 8.77 6.65
C SER A 14 -4.55 8.08 7.84
N GLN A 15 -4.53 8.73 9.02
CA GLN A 15 -5.30 8.23 10.18
C GLN A 15 -6.80 8.15 9.90
N LYS A 16 -7.31 8.97 8.97
CA LYS A 16 -8.72 8.98 8.58
C LYS A 16 -9.07 7.76 7.75
N SER A 17 -8.23 7.40 6.76
CA SER A 17 -8.41 6.17 5.98
C SER A 17 -8.29 4.94 6.87
N LEU A 18 -7.33 4.90 7.79
CA LEU A 18 -7.22 3.82 8.77
C LEU A 18 -8.49 3.65 9.63
N LYS A 19 -9.12 4.75 10.04
CA LYS A 19 -10.37 4.69 10.81
C LYS A 19 -11.51 4.03 10.01
N ILE A 20 -11.57 4.28 8.70
CA ILE A 20 -12.63 3.77 7.83
C ILE A 20 -12.35 2.33 7.41
N ASN A 21 -11.12 2.05 6.95
CA ASN A 21 -10.74 0.79 6.32
C ASN A 21 -10.43 -0.29 7.35
N VAL A 22 -9.78 0.08 8.47
CA VAL A 22 -9.17 -0.88 9.39
C VAL A 22 -9.97 -1.02 10.69
N LEU A 23 -10.27 0.09 11.38
CA LEU A 23 -10.86 0.00 12.73
C LEU A 23 -12.21 -0.72 12.76
N GLY A 24 -13.08 -0.46 11.78
CA GLY A 24 -14.39 -1.13 11.70
C GLY A 24 -14.29 -2.63 11.44
N GLN A 25 -13.22 -3.10 10.78
CA GLN A 25 -12.98 -4.53 10.58
C GLN A 25 -12.43 -5.20 11.84
N PHE A 26 -11.47 -4.55 12.52
CA PHE A 26 -10.92 -5.04 13.79
C PHE A 26 -12.01 -5.19 14.86
N GLU A 27 -12.93 -4.23 14.96
CA GLU A 27 -14.06 -4.32 15.89
C GLU A 27 -14.96 -5.54 15.59
N LYS A 28 -15.27 -5.79 14.31
CA LYS A 28 -16.06 -6.96 13.88
C LYS A 28 -15.33 -8.27 14.20
N ILE A 29 -14.05 -8.37 13.85
CA ILE A 29 -13.25 -9.57 14.10
C ILE A 29 -13.13 -9.84 15.60
N ALA A 30 -12.84 -8.80 16.40
CA ALA A 30 -12.74 -8.94 17.85
C ALA A 30 -14.07 -9.41 18.45
N SER A 31 -15.20 -8.86 18.00
CA SER A 31 -16.53 -9.31 18.41
C SER A 31 -16.79 -10.78 18.04
N MET A 32 -16.49 -11.19 16.80
CA MET A 32 -16.64 -12.58 16.34
C MET A 32 -15.78 -13.56 17.16
N LEU A 33 -14.54 -13.16 17.49
CA LEU A 33 -13.60 -13.97 18.26
C LEU A 33 -13.77 -13.84 19.78
N ARG A 34 -14.72 -13.02 20.24
CA ARG A 34 -14.95 -12.69 21.66
C ARG A 34 -13.69 -12.15 22.37
N VAL A 35 -12.91 -11.35 21.64
CA VAL A 35 -11.71 -10.66 22.14
C VAL A 35 -12.11 -9.27 22.63
N PRO A 36 -11.67 -8.82 23.82
CA PRO A 36 -11.93 -7.46 24.29
C PRO A 36 -11.38 -6.42 23.32
N PHE A 37 -12.20 -5.45 22.92
CA PHE A 37 -11.80 -4.37 22.02
C PHE A 37 -12.29 -3.02 22.54
N THR A 38 -11.36 -2.08 22.69
CA THR A 38 -11.65 -0.70 23.07
C THR A 38 -11.38 0.20 21.86
N PRO A 39 -12.42 0.78 21.22
CA PRO A 39 -12.25 1.59 20.03
C PRO A 39 -11.50 2.90 20.31
N LYS A 40 -10.98 3.50 19.25
CA LYS A 40 -10.37 4.83 19.27
C LYS A 40 -11.39 5.91 19.69
N PHE A 41 -11.08 6.66 20.76
CA PHE A 41 -11.81 7.88 21.13
C PHE A 41 -11.30 9.11 20.34
N SER A 42 -12.12 10.17 20.20
CA SER A 42 -11.83 11.33 19.33
C SER A 42 -10.45 11.96 19.53
N ASN A 43 -9.95 11.97 20.77
CA ASN A 43 -8.70 12.64 21.15
C ASN A 43 -7.52 11.68 21.29
N THR A 44 -7.71 10.39 20.97
CA THR A 44 -6.66 9.37 21.05
C THR A 44 -6.18 8.99 19.66
N SER A 45 -4.93 8.55 19.54
CA SER A 45 -4.35 8.01 18.30
C SER A 45 -4.10 6.51 18.39
N TYR A 46 -4.90 5.78 19.18
CA TYR A 46 -4.74 4.34 19.39
C TYR A 46 -6.09 3.68 19.66
N PHE A 47 -6.12 2.36 19.55
CA PHE A 47 -7.17 1.50 20.09
C PHE A 47 -6.51 0.41 20.95
N GLU A 48 -7.31 -0.35 21.69
CA GLU A 48 -6.81 -1.50 22.44
C GLU A 48 -7.54 -2.78 22.02
N ILE A 49 -6.79 -3.87 21.88
CA ILE A 49 -7.32 -5.21 21.63
C ILE A 49 -6.66 -6.17 22.63
N ASP A 50 -7.45 -6.85 23.44
CA ASP A 50 -6.96 -7.73 24.52
C ASP A 50 -5.88 -7.07 25.41
N SER A 51 -6.12 -5.81 25.83
CA SER A 51 -5.16 -4.97 26.57
C SER A 51 -3.87 -4.60 25.82
N LEU A 52 -3.69 -5.04 24.57
CA LEU A 52 -2.62 -4.58 23.69
C LEU A 52 -3.01 -3.23 23.12
N ARG A 53 -2.23 -2.20 23.48
CA ARG A 53 -2.35 -0.87 22.86
C ARG A 53 -1.73 -0.87 21.47
N VAL A 54 -2.51 -0.42 20.49
CA VAL A 54 -2.08 -0.30 19.09
C VAL A 54 -2.24 1.15 18.63
N ASN A 55 -1.12 1.82 18.39
CA ASN A 55 -1.11 3.21 17.91
C ASN A 55 -1.44 3.29 16.40
N LEU A 56 -1.95 4.43 15.96
CA LEU A 56 -2.40 4.69 14.60
C LEU A 56 -1.60 5.87 14.03
N TYR A 57 -0.90 5.66 12.93
CA TYR A 57 -0.13 6.69 12.24
C TYR A 57 -0.66 6.92 10.82
N GLY A 58 -0.68 8.18 10.40
CA GLY A 58 -0.79 8.54 8.99
C GLY A 58 0.61 8.70 8.42
N GLY A 59 0.81 8.30 7.17
CA GLY A 59 2.10 8.32 6.49
C GLY A 59 2.06 9.01 5.12
N ASP A 60 1.12 9.94 4.92
CA ASP A 60 0.92 10.63 3.64
C ASP A 60 2.11 11.50 3.26
N LYS A 61 2.90 11.96 4.24
CA LYS A 61 4.11 12.75 4.00
C LYS A 61 5.34 11.92 4.32
N ALA A 62 6.39 12.11 3.52
CA ALA A 62 7.69 11.52 3.77
C ALA A 62 8.22 11.84 5.18
N SER A 63 7.87 12.96 5.81
CA SER A 63 8.32 13.30 7.17
C SER A 63 7.49 12.69 8.30
N ASP A 64 6.37 12.02 8.01
CA ASP A 64 5.49 11.52 9.08
C ASP A 64 6.10 10.36 9.87
N PHE A 65 7.12 9.70 9.33
CA PHE A 65 7.83 8.65 10.06
C PHE A 65 8.54 9.17 11.33
N GLU A 66 8.84 10.47 11.42
CA GLU A 66 9.50 11.08 12.57
C GLU A 66 8.70 10.85 13.86
N ARG A 67 7.37 10.70 13.76
CA ARG A 67 6.47 10.49 14.91
C ARG A 67 6.66 9.15 15.60
N PHE A 68 7.17 8.14 14.90
CA PHE A 68 7.44 6.81 15.46
C PHE A 68 8.93 6.45 15.47
N ARG A 69 9.80 7.31 14.91
CA ARG A 69 11.24 7.08 14.85
C ARG A 69 11.87 6.83 16.23
N GLY A 70 11.41 7.47 17.30
CA GLY A 70 12.00 7.28 18.64
C GLY A 70 11.64 5.98 19.36
N SER A 71 10.83 5.11 18.76
CA SER A 71 10.19 3.98 19.45
C SER A 71 10.65 2.61 18.94
N ASN A 72 10.46 1.58 19.77
CA ASN A 72 10.63 0.19 19.36
C ASN A 72 9.28 -0.52 19.30
N SER A 73 9.16 -1.45 18.37
CA SER A 73 7.95 -2.19 18.02
C SER A 73 8.24 -3.68 18.00
N ALA A 74 7.23 -4.47 18.35
CA ALA A 74 7.24 -5.92 18.15
C ALA A 74 6.30 -6.33 17.00
N LEU A 75 5.26 -5.54 16.77
CA LEU A 75 4.26 -5.76 15.74
C LEU A 75 3.94 -4.45 15.02
N ILE A 76 4.04 -4.47 13.69
CA ILE A 76 3.64 -3.37 12.81
C ILE A 76 2.69 -3.91 11.74
N TYR A 77 1.60 -3.19 11.48
CA TYR A 77 0.74 -3.45 10.34
C TYR A 77 0.71 -2.23 9.42
N VAL A 78 0.96 -2.46 8.14
CA VAL A 78 1.04 -1.42 7.12
C VAL A 78 -0.12 -1.60 6.16
N ASN A 79 -1.04 -0.64 6.17
CA ASN A 79 -2.19 -0.60 5.30
C ASN A 79 -1.93 0.19 4.02
N GLU A 80 -2.37 -0.37 2.89
CA GLU A 80 -2.16 0.21 1.55
C GLU A 80 -0.69 0.54 1.28
N ALA A 81 0.21 -0.44 1.45
CA ALA A 81 1.66 -0.22 1.43
C ALA A 81 2.20 0.47 0.17
N THR A 82 1.61 0.27 -1.01
CA THR A 82 1.99 0.97 -2.25
C THR A 82 1.74 2.47 -2.21
N THR A 83 0.85 2.95 -1.33
CA THR A 83 0.56 4.38 -1.19
C THR A 83 1.55 5.14 -0.31
N LEU A 84 2.41 4.41 0.41
CA LEU A 84 3.37 5.00 1.35
C LEU A 84 4.73 5.24 0.69
N HIS A 85 5.43 6.27 1.16
CA HIS A 85 6.81 6.52 0.77
C HIS A 85 7.73 5.37 1.16
N LYS A 86 8.72 5.08 0.30
CA LYS A 86 9.73 4.04 0.53
C LYS A 86 10.48 4.25 1.85
N GLU A 87 10.81 5.48 2.17
CA GLU A 87 11.49 5.88 3.41
C GLU A 87 10.65 5.55 4.65
N THR A 88 9.33 5.72 4.57
CA THR A 88 8.41 5.37 5.66
C THR A 88 8.43 3.88 5.95
N LEU A 89 8.43 3.03 4.91
CA LEU A 89 8.49 1.57 5.10
C LEU A 89 9.84 1.11 5.65
N ILE A 90 10.94 1.69 5.14
CA ILE A 90 12.28 1.44 5.67
C ILE A 90 12.35 1.83 7.14
N GLU A 91 11.76 2.98 7.52
CA GLU A 91 11.75 3.41 8.91
C GLU A 91 10.92 2.48 9.79
N CYS A 92 9.78 1.96 9.32
CA CYS A 92 8.98 0.96 10.03
C CYS A 92 9.81 -0.29 10.36
N LEU A 93 10.51 -0.84 9.37
CA LEU A 93 11.38 -2.01 9.58
C LEU A 93 12.44 -1.76 10.66
N LYS A 94 13.03 -0.55 10.72
CA LYS A 94 14.01 -0.21 11.75
C LYS A 94 13.43 -0.12 13.17
N ARG A 95 12.11 -0.14 13.36
CA ARG A 95 11.46 -0.13 14.69
C ARG A 95 11.23 -1.54 15.22
N LEU A 96 11.22 -2.55 14.37
CA LEU A 96 11.13 -3.97 14.78
C LEU A 96 12.45 -4.38 15.46
N ARG A 97 12.50 -4.23 16.78
CA ARG A 97 13.72 -4.47 17.59
C ARG A 97 13.46 -5.23 18.89
N VAL A 98 12.22 -5.65 19.09
CA VAL A 98 11.77 -6.26 20.35
C VAL A 98 10.85 -7.43 20.06
N GLY A 99 11.11 -8.57 20.70
CA GLY A 99 10.23 -9.73 20.65
C GLY A 99 10.20 -10.42 19.28
N MET A 100 8.99 -10.73 18.79
CA MET A 100 8.77 -11.53 17.57
C MET A 100 8.96 -10.74 16.26
N GLU A 101 9.27 -9.44 16.36
CA GLU A 101 9.69 -8.57 15.24
C GLU A 101 8.88 -8.78 13.94
N THR A 102 7.55 -8.72 14.06
CA THR A 102 6.64 -9.06 12.97
C THR A 102 6.11 -7.81 12.28
N ILE A 103 6.12 -7.82 10.95
CA ILE A 103 5.46 -6.81 10.13
C ILE A 103 4.54 -7.46 9.11
N ILE A 104 3.34 -6.90 8.96
CA ILE A 104 2.32 -7.36 8.02
C ILE A 104 1.98 -6.20 7.10
N PHE A 105 1.88 -6.48 5.81
CA PHE A 105 1.50 -5.50 4.80
C PHE A 105 0.22 -5.97 4.10
N ASP A 106 -0.71 -5.04 3.85
CA ASP A 106 -1.72 -5.19 2.80
C ASP A 106 -1.53 -4.11 1.74
N THR A 107 -1.85 -4.44 0.49
CA THR A 107 -1.78 -3.49 -0.60
C THR A 107 -2.55 -4.00 -1.81
N ASN A 108 -2.92 -3.08 -2.69
CA ASN A 108 -3.31 -3.40 -4.05
C ASN A 108 -2.09 -3.32 -4.98
N PRO A 109 -2.05 -4.08 -6.09
CA PRO A 109 -0.97 -4.01 -7.07
C PRO A 109 -0.86 -2.65 -7.77
N ASP A 110 0.36 -2.32 -8.16
CA ASP A 110 0.69 -1.16 -9.01
C ASP A 110 1.58 -1.63 -10.19
N SER A 111 2.43 -0.76 -10.73
CA SER A 111 3.37 -1.08 -11.78
C SER A 111 4.37 -2.17 -11.34
N PRO A 112 4.85 -3.02 -12.26
CA PRO A 112 5.85 -4.04 -11.96
C PRO A 112 7.18 -3.46 -11.47
N GLU A 113 7.45 -2.18 -11.76
CA GLU A 113 8.66 -1.46 -11.33
C GLU A 113 8.49 -0.77 -9.96
N HIS A 114 7.29 -0.82 -9.37
CA HIS A 114 7.04 -0.19 -8.09
C HIS A 114 7.95 -0.79 -7.00
N PHE A 115 8.59 0.06 -6.19
CA PHE A 115 9.59 -0.38 -5.22
C PHE A 115 9.07 -1.44 -4.24
N PHE A 116 7.78 -1.36 -3.85
CA PHE A 116 7.17 -2.36 -2.98
C PHE A 116 7.13 -3.76 -3.63
N LYS A 117 6.91 -3.83 -4.94
CA LYS A 117 6.96 -5.07 -5.70
C LYS A 117 8.37 -5.63 -5.73
N THR A 118 9.35 -4.82 -6.13
CA THR A 118 10.73 -5.25 -6.33
C THR A 118 11.45 -5.58 -5.02
N ASP A 119 11.27 -4.77 -3.99
CA ASP A 119 12.07 -4.85 -2.76
C ASP A 119 11.44 -5.78 -1.70
N TYR A 120 10.11 -5.96 -1.73
CA TYR A 120 9.38 -6.73 -0.73
C TYR A 120 8.74 -8.00 -1.33
N ILE A 121 7.83 -7.86 -2.29
CA ILE A 121 7.08 -9.01 -2.83
C ILE A 121 7.97 -9.99 -3.58
N ASP A 122 8.88 -9.49 -4.41
CA ASP A 122 9.81 -10.35 -5.17
C ASP A 122 10.93 -10.91 -4.28
N ASN A 123 11.16 -10.33 -3.11
CA ASN A 123 12.09 -10.84 -2.12
C ASN A 123 11.48 -11.99 -1.28
N LYS A 124 11.26 -13.12 -1.94
CA LYS A 124 10.71 -14.36 -1.34
C LYS A 124 11.60 -15.01 -0.28
N LYS A 125 12.87 -14.56 -0.14
CA LYS A 125 13.77 -15.05 0.91
C LYS A 125 13.44 -14.43 2.27
N THR A 126 12.93 -13.20 2.26
CA THR A 126 12.62 -12.45 3.48
C THR A 126 11.12 -12.43 3.76
N TYR A 127 10.28 -12.31 2.73
CA TYR A 127 8.85 -12.11 2.87
C TYR A 127 8.05 -13.28 2.30
N ALA A 128 6.99 -13.65 3.00
CA ALA A 128 5.94 -14.49 2.46
C ALA A 128 4.86 -13.60 1.85
N THR A 129 4.46 -13.88 0.61
CA THR A 129 3.43 -13.13 -0.10
C THR A 129 2.29 -14.05 -0.48
N TYR A 130 1.07 -13.58 -0.24
CA TYR A 130 -0.17 -14.22 -0.62
C TYR A 130 -0.93 -13.27 -1.55
N ASN A 131 -1.34 -13.76 -2.71
CA ASN A 131 -2.10 -12.99 -3.68
C ASN A 131 -3.58 -13.37 -3.57
N PHE A 132 -4.44 -12.36 -3.57
CA PHE A 132 -5.89 -12.52 -3.54
C PHE A 132 -6.49 -11.79 -4.75
N THR A 133 -7.48 -12.42 -5.35
CA THR A 133 -8.27 -11.87 -6.45
C THR A 133 -9.69 -11.58 -5.96
N THR A 134 -10.44 -10.78 -6.72
CA THR A 134 -11.86 -10.53 -6.44
C THR A 134 -12.67 -11.83 -6.42
N TYR A 135 -12.25 -12.82 -7.20
CA TYR A 135 -12.93 -14.11 -7.35
C TYR A 135 -12.75 -15.05 -6.15
N ASP A 136 -11.76 -14.79 -5.28
CA ASP A 136 -11.51 -15.59 -4.08
C ASP A 136 -12.47 -15.24 -2.93
N ASN A 137 -13.20 -14.12 -3.04
CA ASN A 137 -14.12 -13.67 -2.01
C ASN A 137 -15.54 -14.19 -2.24
N GLU A 138 -15.91 -15.26 -1.54
CA GLU A 138 -17.23 -15.90 -1.61
C GLU A 138 -18.40 -14.98 -1.19
N LEU A 139 -18.12 -13.87 -0.49
CA LEU A 139 -19.15 -12.90 -0.08
C LEU A 139 -19.54 -11.94 -1.20
N ILE A 140 -18.76 -11.84 -2.28
CA ILE A 140 -19.06 -11.00 -3.43
C ILE A 140 -19.98 -11.76 -4.37
N SER A 141 -21.13 -11.16 -4.73
CA SER A 141 -22.07 -11.81 -5.64
C SER A 141 -21.52 -11.91 -7.07
N LYS A 142 -21.91 -12.97 -7.77
CA LYS A 142 -21.51 -13.20 -9.17
C LYS A 142 -21.99 -12.09 -10.09
N GLU A 143 -23.16 -11.52 -9.79
CA GLU A 143 -23.75 -10.40 -10.53
C GLU A 143 -22.91 -9.13 -10.37
N PHE A 144 -22.38 -8.88 -9.17
CA PHE A 144 -21.47 -7.75 -8.93
C PHE A 144 -20.16 -7.94 -9.67
N ILE A 145 -19.54 -9.13 -9.59
CA ILE A 145 -18.31 -9.46 -10.34
C ILE A 145 -18.52 -9.21 -11.84
N LYS A 146 -19.62 -9.72 -12.41
CA LYS A 146 -19.94 -9.51 -13.84
C LYS A 146 -20.09 -8.03 -14.18
N SER A 147 -20.68 -7.23 -13.29
CA SER A 147 -20.83 -5.79 -13.48
C SER A 147 -19.46 -5.09 -13.50
N GLN A 148 -18.55 -5.46 -12.61
CA GLN A 148 -17.18 -4.93 -12.60
C GLN A 148 -16.40 -5.34 -13.85
N GLU A 149 -16.54 -6.59 -14.30
CA GLU A 149 -15.89 -7.07 -15.53
C GLU A 149 -16.32 -6.29 -16.77
N GLU A 150 -17.60 -5.88 -16.85
CA GLU A 150 -18.09 -5.05 -17.96
C GLU A 150 -17.60 -3.60 -17.83
N ILE A 151 -17.60 -3.01 -16.62
CA ILE A 151 -17.08 -1.65 -16.38
C ILE A 151 -15.62 -1.53 -16.83
N TYR A 152 -14.81 -2.55 -16.57
CA TYR A 152 -13.37 -2.55 -16.86
C TYR A 152 -13.00 -3.25 -18.17
N LYS A 153 -13.98 -3.59 -19.02
CA LYS A 153 -13.77 -4.36 -20.25
C LYS A 153 -12.76 -3.71 -21.20
N ASP A 154 -12.84 -2.40 -21.35
CA ASP A 154 -11.96 -1.61 -22.23
C ASP A 154 -10.76 -1.02 -21.47
N MET A 155 -10.53 -1.43 -20.22
CA MET A 155 -9.43 -0.99 -19.37
C MET A 155 -8.58 -2.20 -18.91
N PRO A 156 -7.86 -2.88 -19.82
CA PRO A 156 -7.23 -4.17 -19.54
C PRO A 156 -6.22 -4.13 -18.38
N THR A 157 -5.39 -3.08 -18.29
CA THR A 157 -4.48 -2.90 -17.14
C THR A 157 -5.24 -2.72 -15.84
N TYR A 158 -6.27 -1.86 -15.84
CA TYR A 158 -7.03 -1.58 -14.63
C TYR A 158 -7.77 -2.84 -14.15
N LYS A 159 -8.36 -3.58 -15.09
CA LYS A 159 -8.99 -4.89 -14.84
C LYS A 159 -7.99 -5.88 -14.22
N ALA A 160 -6.79 -5.99 -14.77
CA ALA A 160 -5.75 -6.88 -14.28
C ALA A 160 -5.32 -6.53 -12.84
N ARG A 161 -5.13 -5.23 -12.53
CA ARG A 161 -4.80 -4.80 -11.16
C ARG A 161 -5.93 -5.05 -10.17
N VAL A 162 -7.15 -4.61 -10.50
CA VAL A 162 -8.28 -4.57 -9.55
C VAL A 162 -8.98 -5.92 -9.40
N LEU A 163 -9.13 -6.69 -10.48
CA LEU A 163 -9.85 -7.98 -10.41
C LEU A 163 -8.92 -9.17 -10.19
N LEU A 164 -7.74 -9.15 -10.83
CA LEU A 164 -6.82 -10.29 -10.86
C LEU A 164 -5.63 -10.14 -9.90
N GLY A 165 -5.44 -8.96 -9.28
CA GLY A 165 -4.33 -8.75 -8.37
C GLY A 165 -2.96 -8.72 -9.08
N GLU A 166 -2.92 -8.35 -10.36
CA GLU A 166 -1.71 -8.41 -11.17
C GLU A 166 -0.89 -7.11 -11.15
N TRP A 167 0.43 -7.25 -11.08
CA TRP A 167 1.39 -6.15 -11.18
C TRP A 167 1.75 -5.86 -12.64
N VAL A 168 0.86 -5.16 -13.35
CA VAL A 168 1.00 -4.89 -14.78
C VAL A 168 1.36 -3.43 -15.05
N ALA A 169 2.20 -3.19 -16.06
CA ALA A 169 2.51 -1.84 -16.52
C ALA A 169 1.25 -1.17 -17.07
N SER A 170 1.15 0.15 -16.89
CA SER A 170 0.01 0.92 -17.41
C SER A 170 -0.01 0.86 -18.93
N TYR A 171 -1.11 0.35 -19.50
CA TYR A 171 -1.33 0.34 -20.95
C TYR A 171 -1.33 1.77 -21.54
N ASP A 172 -1.72 2.76 -20.73
CA ASP A 172 -1.70 4.19 -21.08
C ASP A 172 -0.30 4.83 -21.00
N SER A 173 0.79 4.05 -21.09
CA SER A 173 2.11 4.63 -21.35
C SER A 173 2.00 5.49 -22.61
N ILE A 174 2.25 6.79 -22.46
CA ILE A 174 1.91 7.89 -23.40
C ILE A 174 2.43 7.66 -24.84
N PHE A 175 3.36 6.72 -25.02
CA PHE A 175 3.90 6.31 -26.32
C PHE A 175 3.46 4.90 -26.72
N THR A 176 2.18 4.74 -27.05
CA THR A 176 1.69 3.53 -27.74
C THR A 176 1.97 3.56 -29.25
N ASN A 177 2.37 4.70 -29.81
CA ASN A 177 2.60 4.86 -31.24
C ASN A 177 3.69 5.92 -31.54
N ILE A 178 4.95 5.50 -31.71
CA ILE A 178 6.00 6.38 -32.24
C ILE A 178 5.85 6.41 -33.76
N ASN A 179 5.15 7.42 -34.28
CA ASN A 179 5.14 7.72 -35.70
C ASN A 179 6.35 8.58 -36.05
N LEU A 180 7.34 7.99 -36.74
CA LEU A 180 8.41 8.75 -37.37
C LEU A 180 7.82 9.45 -38.60
N THR A 181 7.47 10.74 -38.47
CA THR A 181 6.82 11.54 -39.52
C THR A 181 7.77 12.00 -40.63
N SER A 182 9.05 11.66 -40.53
CA SER A 182 10.08 11.92 -41.56
C SER A 182 11.21 10.90 -41.45
N ASN A 183 12.00 10.76 -42.53
CA ASN A 183 13.20 9.93 -42.53
C ASN A 183 14.21 10.49 -41.51
N HIS A 184 14.23 9.92 -40.32
CA HIS A 184 15.17 10.28 -39.27
C HIS A 184 16.40 9.37 -39.36
N GLU A 185 17.57 9.95 -39.61
CA GLU A 185 18.84 9.22 -39.62
C GLU A 185 19.40 9.19 -38.19
N PHE A 186 19.45 8.01 -37.59
CA PHE A 186 19.82 7.84 -36.18
C PHE A 186 21.33 8.11 -35.96
N LYS A 187 21.69 9.31 -35.50
CA LYS A 187 23.07 9.69 -35.18
C LYS A 187 23.39 9.48 -33.69
N ALA A 188 23.59 8.23 -33.29
CA ALA A 188 24.13 7.79 -31.98
C ALA A 188 23.34 8.24 -30.71
N PRO A 189 23.49 7.55 -29.56
CA PRO A 189 22.40 7.45 -28.59
C PRO A 189 22.45 8.56 -27.57
N ILE A 190 21.55 9.54 -27.68
CA ILE A 190 21.05 10.25 -26.51
C ILE A 190 19.54 10.35 -26.62
N ALA A 191 18.87 9.22 -26.41
CA ALA A 191 17.48 9.25 -25.95
C ALA A 191 17.54 9.52 -24.46
N TYR A 192 17.53 10.81 -24.08
CA TYR A 192 17.29 11.20 -22.69
C TYR A 192 15.79 11.08 -22.45
N LEU A 193 15.34 9.89 -22.06
CA LEU A 193 14.03 9.72 -21.45
C LEU A 193 14.20 10.15 -20.00
N ASP A 194 13.85 11.41 -19.71
CA ASP A 194 13.71 11.87 -18.34
C ASP A 194 12.44 11.21 -17.75
N PRO A 195 12.55 10.28 -16.78
CA PRO A 195 11.38 9.68 -16.14
C PRO A 195 10.70 10.65 -15.16
N ALA A 196 11.24 11.87 -14.96
CA ALA A 196 10.65 12.88 -14.07
C ALA A 196 9.48 13.61 -14.74
N TYR A 197 8.41 12.87 -15.07
CA TYR A 197 7.09 13.46 -15.19
C TYR A 197 6.15 12.83 -14.18
N SER A 198 6.46 13.05 -12.91
CA SER A 198 5.51 12.93 -11.81
C SER A 198 5.21 14.33 -11.28
N ILE A 199 3.93 14.71 -11.38
CA ILE A 199 3.23 15.66 -10.50
C ILE A 199 3.53 17.16 -10.72
N GLY A 200 2.55 17.86 -11.29
CA GLY A 200 2.19 19.25 -10.98
C GLY A 200 3.28 20.32 -11.13
N GLY A 201 3.34 20.95 -12.31
CA GLY A 201 4.05 22.20 -12.53
C GLY A 201 3.42 22.95 -13.70
N ASP A 202 2.97 24.17 -13.44
CA ASP A 202 2.42 25.11 -14.41
C ASP A 202 3.42 25.35 -15.56
N ASN A 203 3.09 24.90 -16.77
CA ASN A 203 3.89 25.15 -17.97
C ASN A 203 3.55 26.53 -18.58
N THR A 204 3.78 27.59 -17.81
CA THR A 204 3.95 28.93 -18.39
C THR A 204 5.44 29.27 -18.44
N ALA A 205 6.07 28.84 -19.53
CA ALA A 205 7.33 29.39 -20.01
C ALA A 205 7.26 29.48 -21.54
N LEU A 206 6.88 30.67 -22.02
CA LEU A 206 7.39 31.24 -23.27
C LEU A 206 8.68 32.00 -22.95
#